data_AF-A0A8J7QEM5-F1
#
_entry.id   AF-A0A8J7QEM5-F1
#
_cell.length_a   1.000
_cell.length_b   1.000
_cell.length_c   1.000
_cell.angle_alpha   90.00
_cell.angle_beta   90.00
_cell.angle_gamma   90.00
#
_symmetry.space_group_name_H-M   'P 1'
#
loop_
_entity.id
_entity.type
_entity.pdbx_description
1 polymer ?
#
loop_
_entity_poly.entity_id
_entity_poly.type
_entity_poly.pdbx_seq_one_letter_code
_entity_poly.pdbx_strand_id
1 'polypeptide(L)'
;MKWLTALALLSLGFAMAGEPAKTTLTGSYVWNHIPNEPGNLKAVFTPKGEKTYDVAFYFKFDGVNHVYSGTATGSLEDGNLEGKVKNENKRRTFTFSGTCKKGSFSGVHSEIGRSGEKKTGTLTLAAK
;
A
#
# COMPACT_ATOMS: atom_id res chain seq x y z
N MET A 1 1.08 57.98 -35.33
CA MET A 1 0.77 57.17 -34.13
C MET A 1 0.61 55.72 -34.57
N LYS A 2 1.65 54.88 -34.41
CA LYS A 2 1.59 53.45 -34.67
C LYS A 2 1.77 52.74 -33.33
N TRP A 3 0.70 52.11 -32.84
CA TRP A 3 0.72 51.27 -31.66
C TRP A 3 1.24 49.89 -32.08
N LEU A 4 2.32 49.42 -31.45
CA LEU A 4 2.77 48.04 -31.54
C LEU A 4 2.45 47.37 -30.20
N THR A 5 1.43 46.53 -30.20
CA THR A 5 1.09 45.67 -29.08
C THR A 5 2.01 44.45 -29.12
N ALA A 6 2.96 44.35 -28.20
CA ALA A 6 3.75 43.14 -28.00
C ALA A 6 2.97 42.19 -27.10
N LEU A 7 2.45 41.10 -27.68
CA LEU A 7 1.82 40.01 -26.94
C LEU A 7 2.91 39.01 -26.55
N ALA A 8 3.40 39.08 -25.31
CA ALA A 8 4.31 38.09 -24.76
C ALA A 8 3.54 36.80 -24.46
N LEU A 9 3.71 35.77 -25.30
CA LEU A 9 3.26 34.42 -24.99
C LEU A 9 4.16 33.83 -23.89
N LEU A 10 3.61 33.76 -22.68
CA LEU A 10 4.17 32.97 -21.58
C LEU A 10 3.86 31.49 -21.86
N SER A 11 4.80 30.76 -22.45
CA SER A 11 4.73 29.30 -22.54
C SER A 11 5.07 28.69 -21.18
N LEU A 12 4.05 28.45 -20.35
CA LEU A 12 4.18 27.56 -19.20
C LEU A 12 4.42 26.14 -19.72
N GLY A 13 5.64 25.66 -19.56
CA GLY A 13 5.98 24.26 -19.79
C GLY A 13 5.18 23.39 -18.81
N PHE A 14 4.29 22.55 -19.35
CA PHE A 14 3.75 21.42 -18.61
C PHE A 14 4.90 20.46 -18.33
N ALA A 15 5.35 20.41 -17.07
CA ALA A 15 6.14 19.30 -16.60
C ALA A 15 5.31 18.02 -16.79
N MET A 16 5.76 17.15 -17.68
CA MET A 16 5.28 15.77 -17.74
C MET A 16 5.63 15.13 -16.40
N ALA A 17 4.70 15.17 -15.44
CA ALA A 17 4.81 14.41 -14.22
C ALA A 17 4.82 12.93 -14.62
N GLY A 18 6.00 12.31 -14.58
CA GLY A 18 6.13 10.87 -14.77
C GLY A 18 5.18 10.15 -13.81
N GLU A 19 4.56 9.07 -14.28
CA GLU A 19 3.67 8.25 -13.45
C GLU A 19 4.41 7.87 -12.15
N PRO A 20 3.80 8.07 -10.96
CA PRO A 20 4.48 7.81 -9.71
C PRO A 20 4.91 6.34 -9.66
N ALA A 21 6.20 6.11 -9.44
CA ALA A 21 6.77 4.77 -9.46
C ALA A 21 6.13 3.91 -8.36
N LYS A 22 5.70 2.70 -8.75
CA LYS A 22 5.10 1.73 -7.83
C LYS A 22 6.20 1.05 -7.03
N THR A 23 6.00 0.93 -5.72
CA THR A 23 6.89 0.16 -4.84
C THR A 23 6.31 -1.23 -4.63
N THR A 24 7.11 -2.27 -4.88
CA THR A 24 6.72 -3.66 -4.62
C THR A 24 7.53 -4.21 -3.47
N LEU A 25 6.84 -4.74 -2.45
CA LEU A 25 7.45 -5.50 -1.37
C LEU A 25 7.00 -6.96 -1.43
N THR A 26 7.90 -7.88 -1.09
CA THR A 26 7.62 -9.32 -1.03
C THR A 26 8.07 -9.91 0.30
N GLY A 27 7.39 -10.95 0.76
CA GLY A 27 7.72 -11.63 2.01
C GLY A 27 6.60 -12.59 2.41
N SER A 28 6.19 -12.56 3.67
CA SER A 28 5.25 -13.52 4.23
C SER A 28 4.17 -12.89 5.12
N TYR A 29 3.02 -13.58 5.20
CA TYR A 29 2.03 -13.40 6.24
C TYR A 29 1.98 -14.64 7.15
N VAL A 30 1.58 -14.44 8.39
CA VAL A 30 1.25 -15.51 9.34
C VAL A 30 -0.13 -15.23 9.93
N TRP A 31 -0.95 -16.26 10.10
CA TRP A 31 -2.20 -16.18 10.87
C TRP A 31 -1.98 -16.71 12.29
N ASN A 32 -2.52 -16.02 13.29
CA ASN A 32 -2.38 -16.43 14.70
C ASN A 32 -2.98 -17.82 15.00
N HIS A 33 -4.00 -18.25 14.25
CA HIS A 33 -4.65 -19.55 14.46
C HIS A 33 -3.92 -20.71 13.77
N ILE A 34 -2.98 -20.43 12.87
CA ILE A 34 -2.12 -21.41 12.18
C ILE A 34 -0.69 -20.86 12.05
N PRO A 35 0.01 -20.62 13.18
CA PRO A 35 1.27 -19.88 13.19
C PRO A 35 2.42 -20.61 12.47
N ASN A 36 2.32 -21.92 12.28
CA ASN A 36 3.35 -22.76 11.66
C ASN A 36 3.19 -22.87 10.12
N GLU A 37 2.23 -22.15 9.54
CA GLU A 37 1.94 -22.17 8.10
C GLU A 37 2.03 -20.75 7.51
N PRO A 38 3.24 -20.16 7.45
CA PRO A 38 3.42 -18.87 6.79
C PRO A 38 3.10 -18.98 5.30
N GLY A 39 2.40 -17.98 4.76
CA GLY A 39 2.13 -17.89 3.33
C GLY A 39 2.91 -16.75 2.67
N ASN A 40 3.21 -16.90 1.38
CA ASN A 40 3.87 -15.87 0.59
C ASN A 40 2.94 -14.67 0.38
N LEU A 41 3.51 -13.47 0.44
CA LEU A 41 2.82 -12.21 0.27
C LEU A 41 3.58 -11.28 -0.67
N LYS A 42 2.87 -10.66 -1.61
CA LYS A 42 3.34 -9.54 -2.42
C LYS A 42 2.46 -8.34 -2.15
N ALA A 43 3.05 -7.19 -1.84
CA ALA A 43 2.35 -5.92 -1.68
C ALA A 43 2.82 -4.93 -2.76
N VAL A 44 1.88 -4.27 -3.42
CA VAL A 44 2.17 -3.23 -4.43
C VAL A 44 1.58 -1.92 -3.93
N PHE A 45 2.43 -0.92 -3.76
CA PHE A 45 2.07 0.43 -3.32
C PHE A 45 2.16 1.39 -4.52
N THR A 46 1.04 2.03 -4.85
CA THR A 46 0.97 3.08 -5.88
C THR A 46 0.78 4.42 -5.19
N PRO A 47 1.73 5.36 -5.31
CA PRO A 47 1.62 6.65 -4.63
C PRO A 47 0.38 7.44 -5.08
N LYS A 48 -0.30 8.05 -4.12
CA LYS A 48 -1.47 8.93 -4.34
C LYS A 48 -1.30 10.35 -3.82
N GLY A 49 -0.20 10.61 -3.15
CA GLY A 49 0.11 11.88 -2.51
C GLY A 49 1.26 11.69 -1.54
N GLU A 50 1.52 12.71 -0.72
CA GLU A 50 2.53 12.60 0.30
C GLU A 50 2.19 11.46 1.28
N LYS A 51 3.09 10.47 1.37
CA LYS A 51 2.99 9.35 2.31
C LYS A 51 1.65 8.61 2.27
N THR A 52 0.98 8.62 1.13
CA THR A 52 -0.32 8.00 0.92
C THR A 52 -0.27 7.14 -0.32
N TYR A 53 -0.81 5.92 -0.22
CA TYR A 53 -0.70 4.91 -1.27
C TYR A 53 -2.04 4.20 -1.47
N ASP A 54 -2.36 3.90 -2.72
CA ASP A 54 -3.18 2.71 -3.00
C ASP A 54 -2.30 1.48 -2.77
N VAL A 55 -2.86 0.46 -2.12
CA VAL A 55 -2.16 -0.80 -1.84
C VAL A 55 -2.97 -1.98 -2.34
N ALA A 56 -2.27 -2.96 -2.94
CA ALA A 56 -2.81 -4.26 -3.29
C ALA A 56 -1.90 -5.37 -2.75
N PHE A 57 -2.48 -6.28 -1.96
CA PHE A 57 -1.83 -7.50 -1.47
C PHE A 57 -2.26 -8.68 -2.31
N TYR A 58 -1.29 -9.45 -2.78
CA TYR A 58 -1.46 -10.68 -3.54
C TYR A 58 -0.89 -11.83 -2.73
N PHE A 59 -1.71 -12.84 -2.47
CA PHE A 59 -1.30 -14.02 -1.71
C PHE A 59 -2.14 -15.24 -2.07
N LYS A 60 -1.69 -16.41 -1.66
CA LYS A 60 -2.42 -17.68 -1.84
C LYS A 60 -2.75 -18.26 -0.48
N PHE A 61 -4.03 -18.49 -0.21
CA PHE A 61 -4.53 -19.08 1.02
C PHE A 61 -5.49 -20.21 0.69
N ASP A 62 -5.34 -21.35 1.37
CA ASP A 62 -6.17 -22.55 1.13
C ASP A 62 -6.29 -22.94 -0.35
N GLY A 63 -5.15 -22.90 -1.08
CA GLY A 63 -5.13 -23.21 -2.51
C GLY A 63 -5.66 -22.10 -3.44
N VAL A 64 -6.26 -21.04 -2.92
CA VAL A 64 -6.93 -19.97 -3.69
C VAL A 64 -6.09 -18.69 -3.71
N ASN A 65 -6.02 -18.04 -4.88
CA ASN A 65 -5.37 -16.74 -5.02
C ASN A 65 -6.30 -15.62 -4.54
N HIS A 66 -5.74 -14.70 -3.77
CA HIS A 66 -6.41 -13.55 -3.21
C HIS A 66 -5.74 -12.23 -3.59
N VAL A 67 -6.55 -11.19 -3.76
CA VAL A 67 -6.18 -9.80 -3.99
C VAL A 67 -6.94 -8.90 -3.02
N TYR A 68 -6.25 -8.38 -2.01
CA TYR A 68 -6.83 -7.45 -1.04
C TYR A 68 -6.36 -6.04 -1.35
N SER A 69 -7.28 -5.11 -1.56
CA SER A 69 -6.97 -3.75 -2.01
C SER A 69 -7.53 -2.67 -1.10
N GLY A 70 -6.83 -1.55 -1.00
CA GLY A 70 -7.29 -0.38 -0.26
C GLY A 70 -6.24 0.71 -0.20
N THR A 71 -6.13 1.38 0.94
CA THR A 71 -5.23 2.52 1.12
C THR A 71 -4.26 2.30 2.27
N ALA A 72 -3.09 2.93 2.16
CA ALA A 72 -2.07 2.95 3.19
C ALA A 72 -1.54 4.37 3.39
N THR A 73 -1.12 4.69 4.61
CA THR A 73 -0.50 5.95 4.99
C THR A 73 0.75 5.69 5.81
N GLY A 74 1.79 6.49 5.59
CA GLY A 74 3.05 6.39 6.33
C GLY A 74 4.28 6.35 5.42
N SER A 75 5.37 5.78 5.93
CA SER A 75 6.66 5.72 5.26
C SER A 75 6.94 4.31 4.75
N LEU A 76 7.35 4.18 3.49
CA LEU A 76 7.85 2.91 2.94
C LEU A 76 9.36 2.71 3.18
N GLU A 77 10.09 3.76 3.57
CA GLU A 77 11.55 3.71 3.75
C GLU A 77 11.94 3.51 5.21
N ASP A 78 11.52 4.43 6.07
CA ASP A 78 11.79 4.43 7.51
C ASP A 78 10.66 5.14 8.27
N GLY A 79 10.04 4.45 9.23
CA GLY A 79 8.94 4.97 10.06
C GLY A 79 7.68 4.09 10.03
N ASN A 80 6.58 4.62 10.57
CA ASN A 80 5.33 3.86 10.65
C ASN A 80 4.65 3.74 9.29
N LEU A 81 3.98 2.61 9.06
CA LEU A 81 3.10 2.37 7.93
C LEU A 81 1.85 1.65 8.43
N GLU A 82 0.70 2.17 8.04
CA GLU A 82 -0.60 1.58 8.35
C GLU A 82 -1.52 1.63 7.15
N GLY A 83 -2.55 0.79 7.14
CA GLY A 83 -3.51 0.80 6.05
C GLY A 83 -4.73 -0.04 6.31
N LYS A 84 -5.69 0.08 5.40
CA LYS A 84 -6.97 -0.62 5.42
C LYS A 84 -7.25 -1.17 4.04
N VAL A 85 -7.51 -2.47 3.98
CA VAL A 85 -7.78 -3.19 2.74
C VAL A 85 -9.06 -3.99 2.85
N LYS A 86 -9.69 -4.24 1.72
CA LYS A 86 -10.83 -5.13 1.59
C LYS A 86 -10.48 -6.28 0.70
N ASN A 87 -11.07 -7.44 0.97
CA ASN A 87 -10.98 -8.56 0.04
C ASN A 87 -11.75 -8.26 -1.26
N GLU A 88 -11.58 -9.12 -2.25
CA GLU A 88 -12.04 -8.97 -3.64
C GLU A 88 -13.56 -8.71 -3.71
N ASN A 89 -14.32 -9.45 -2.89
CA ASN A 89 -15.77 -9.31 -2.80
C ASN A 89 -16.25 -8.22 -1.82
N LYS A 90 -15.32 -7.48 -1.22
CA LYS A 90 -15.55 -6.36 -0.29
C LYS A 90 -16.32 -6.72 0.99
N ARG A 91 -16.43 -8.01 1.34
CA ARG A 91 -17.15 -8.48 2.54
C ARG A 91 -16.29 -8.49 3.79
N ARG A 92 -14.97 -8.59 3.66
CA ARG A 92 -14.02 -8.57 4.78
C ARG A 92 -13.14 -7.34 4.66
N THR A 93 -12.94 -6.68 5.80
CA THR A 93 -12.04 -5.54 5.91
C THR A 93 -10.92 -5.90 6.87
N PHE A 94 -9.69 -5.65 6.45
CA PHE A 94 -8.50 -5.83 7.25
C PHE A 94 -7.79 -4.50 7.42
N THR A 95 -7.15 -4.33 8.57
CA THR A 95 -6.18 -3.29 8.83
C THR A 95 -4.81 -3.92 8.97
N PHE A 96 -3.77 -3.15 8.67
CA PHE A 96 -2.41 -3.50 9.01
C PHE A 96 -1.70 -2.28 9.57
N SER A 97 -0.76 -2.52 10.47
CA SER A 97 0.07 -1.48 11.07
C SER A 97 1.42 -2.05 11.48
N GLY A 98 2.46 -1.24 11.35
CA GLY A 98 3.82 -1.65 11.68
C GLY A 98 4.83 -0.57 11.35
N THR A 99 6.08 -1.00 11.22
CA THR A 99 7.22 -0.11 10.98
C THR A 99 7.99 -0.58 9.77
N CYS A 100 8.30 0.36 8.88
CA CYS A 100 9.29 0.22 7.84
C CYS A 100 10.66 0.62 8.38
N LYS A 101 11.69 -0.19 8.07
CA LYS A 101 13.10 0.13 8.30
C LYS A 101 13.89 -0.29 7.07
N LYS A 102 14.59 0.66 6.44
CA LYS A 102 15.37 0.43 5.22
C LYS A 102 14.59 -0.32 4.13
N GLY A 103 13.35 0.11 3.88
CA GLY A 103 12.49 -0.52 2.85
C GLY A 103 11.88 -1.86 3.24
N SER A 104 12.04 -2.31 4.48
CA SER A 104 11.45 -3.55 5.00
C SER A 104 10.36 -3.25 6.03
N PHE A 105 9.16 -3.77 5.82
CA PHE A 105 8.02 -3.64 6.73
C PHE A 105 7.92 -4.87 7.65
N SER A 106 7.69 -4.61 8.94
CA SER A 106 7.27 -5.62 9.92
C SER A 106 6.10 -5.08 10.72
N GLY A 107 5.04 -5.88 10.85
CA GLY A 107 3.81 -5.42 11.48
C GLY A 107 2.79 -6.52 11.73
N VAL A 108 1.60 -6.06 12.09
CA VAL A 108 0.43 -6.90 12.37
C VAL A 108 -0.65 -6.66 11.33
N HIS A 109 -1.53 -7.64 11.16
CA HIS A 109 -2.81 -7.45 10.49
C HIS A 109 -3.95 -7.86 11.40
N SER A 110 -5.08 -7.18 11.27
CA SER A 110 -6.29 -7.37 12.04
C SER A 110 -7.50 -7.45 11.13
N GLU A 111 -8.51 -8.22 11.50
CA GLU A 111 -9.81 -8.23 10.85
C GLU A 111 -10.77 -7.28 11.58
N ILE A 112 -11.48 -6.44 10.83
CA ILE A 112 -12.57 -5.62 11.34
C ILE A 112 -13.86 -6.43 11.24
N GLY A 113 -14.37 -6.86 12.39
CA GLY A 113 -15.65 -7.57 12.53
C GLY A 113 -16.73 -6.74 13.22
N ARG A 114 -17.87 -7.36 13.52
CA ARG A 114 -19.00 -6.70 14.22
C ARG A 114 -18.64 -6.25 15.64
N SER A 115 -17.77 -6.99 16.32
CA SER A 115 -17.31 -6.71 17.69
C SER A 115 -16.08 -5.77 17.73
N GLY A 116 -15.70 -5.18 16.59
CA GLY A 116 -14.51 -4.35 16.47
C GLY A 116 -13.34 -5.05 15.76
N GLU A 117 -12.16 -4.44 15.90
CA GLU A 117 -10.92 -4.90 15.30
C GLU A 117 -10.27 -5.99 16.15
N LYS A 118 -9.91 -7.11 15.54
CA LYS A 118 -9.21 -8.22 16.19
C LYS A 118 -7.92 -8.54 15.45
N LYS A 119 -6.78 -8.50 16.15
CA LYS A 119 -5.48 -8.93 15.61
C LYS A 119 -5.56 -10.38 15.13
N THR A 120 -5.26 -10.60 13.85
CA THR A 120 -5.35 -11.91 13.20
C THR A 120 -4.00 -12.48 12.82
N GLY A 121 -2.93 -11.68 12.79
CA GLY A 121 -1.61 -12.20 12.47
C GLY A 121 -0.51 -11.16 12.31
N THR A 122 0.56 -11.55 11.63
CA THR A 122 1.73 -10.71 11.34
C THR A 122 2.06 -10.70 9.85
N LEU A 123 2.77 -9.64 9.45
CA LEU A 123 3.26 -9.42 8.09
C LEU A 123 4.77 -9.09 8.17
N THR A 124 5.55 -9.62 7.25
CA THR A 124 6.96 -9.26 7.08
C THR A 124 7.26 -9.16 5.59
N LEU A 125 7.72 -8.00 5.14
CA LEU A 125 7.88 -7.68 3.72
C LEU A 125 9.18 -6.89 3.52
N ALA A 126 9.85 -7.08 2.40
CA ALA A 126 11.02 -6.31 2.00
C ALA A 126 10.96 -5.96 0.52
N ALA A 127 11.62 -4.87 0.13
CA ALA A 127 11.87 -4.58 -1.27
C ALA A 127 12.63 -5.76 -1.91
N LYS A 128 12.28 -6.06 -3.17
CA LYS A 128 12.97 -7.08 -3.94
C LYS A 128 14.27 -6.53 -4.53
#